data_AF-A0A935ECE7-F1
#
_entry.id   AF-A0A935ECE7-F1
#
_cell.length_a   1.000
_cell.length_b   1.000
_cell.length_c   1.000
_cell.angle_alpha   90.00
_cell.angle_beta   90.00
_cell.angle_gamma   90.00
#
_symmetry.space_group_name_H-M   'P 1'
#
loop_
_entity.id
_entity.type
_entity.pdbx_description
1 polymer ?
#
loop_
_entity_poly.entity_id
_entity_poly.type
_entity_poly.pdbx_seq_one_letter_code
_entity_poly.pdbx_strand_id
1 'polypeptide(L)'
;MSGTPDDPVVARRAQVARWSGLAKRAGYGAILLAFVAFAIGLATSFSGVVTGVITVSLAASAALLIPAVIFGYGVKAAEQEERGEPFRY
;
A
#
# COMPACT_ATOMS: atom_id res chain seq x y z
N MET A 1 -30.32 14.43 1.61
CA MET A 1 -30.61 13.05 1.18
C MET A 1 -29.63 12.14 1.91
N SER A 2 -30.07 11.62 3.06
CA SER A 2 -29.27 10.78 3.96
C SER A 2 -29.14 9.37 3.37
N GLY A 3 -27.92 8.97 2.99
CA GLY A 3 -27.63 7.58 2.61
C GLY A 3 -27.99 6.64 3.75
N THR A 4 -28.81 5.64 3.46
CA THR A 4 -29.21 4.61 4.41
C THR A 4 -27.97 3.82 4.85
N PRO A 5 -27.84 3.45 6.14
CA PRO A 5 -26.71 2.65 6.65
C PRO A 5 -26.46 1.31 5.93
N ASP A 6 -27.45 0.83 5.17
CA ASP A 6 -27.41 -0.39 4.35
C ASP A 6 -27.08 -0.13 2.87
N ASP A 7 -26.38 0.97 2.54
CA ASP A 7 -25.90 1.15 1.16
C ASP A 7 -24.73 0.19 0.88
N PRO A 8 -24.91 -0.81 -0.02
CA PRO A 8 -23.87 -1.78 -0.35
C PRO A 8 -22.60 -1.12 -0.91
N VAL A 9 -22.69 0.11 -1.43
CA VAL A 9 -21.53 0.86 -1.94
C VAL A 9 -20.63 1.31 -0.79
N VAL A 10 -21.20 1.80 0.33
CA VAL A 10 -20.45 2.26 1.50
C VAL A 10 -19.70 1.08 2.16
N ALA A 11 -20.37 -0.07 2.27
CA ALA A 11 -19.76 -1.30 2.78
C ALA A 11 -18.58 -1.78 1.92
N ARG A 12 -18.71 -1.74 0.58
CA ARG A 12 -17.63 -2.10 -0.35
C ARG A 12 -16.45 -1.13 -0.28
N ARG A 13 -16.70 0.18 -0.15
CA ARG A 13 -15.64 1.20 0.02
C ARG A 13 -14.84 0.95 1.29
N ALA A 14 -15.50 0.69 2.42
CA ALA A 14 -14.84 0.38 3.69
C ALA A 14 -13.98 -0.90 3.59
N GLN A 15 -14.44 -1.91 2.85
CA GLN A 15 -13.67 -3.13 2.61
C GLN A 15 -12.42 -2.85 1.77
N VAL A 16 -12.54 -2.14 0.64
CA VAL A 16 -11.39 -1.75 -0.20
C VAL A 16 -10.40 -0.88 0.57
N ALA A 17 -10.87 0.03 1.41
CA ALA A 17 -10.02 0.86 2.27
C ALA A 17 -9.20 0.01 3.25
N ARG A 18 -9.83 -0.98 3.89
CA ARG A 18 -9.16 -1.93 4.81
C ARG A 18 -8.09 -2.75 4.09
N TRP A 19 -8.40 -3.35 2.95
CA TRP A 19 -7.45 -4.13 2.16
C TRP A 19 -6.28 -3.26 1.67
N SER A 20 -6.55 -2.05 1.22
CA SER A 20 -5.52 -1.08 0.80
C SER A 20 -4.61 -0.69 1.95
N GLY A 21 -5.17 -0.44 3.14
CA GLY A 21 -4.40 -0.14 4.34
C GLY A 21 -3.49 -1.31 4.75
N LEU A 22 -4.00 -2.54 4.70
CA LEU A 22 -3.23 -3.75 5.01
C LEU A 22 -2.10 -3.97 4.00
N ALA A 23 -2.39 -3.81 2.70
CA ALA A 23 -1.40 -3.94 1.64
C ALA A 23 -0.29 -2.88 1.74
N LYS A 24 -0.61 -1.63 2.12
CA LYS A 24 0.39 -0.59 2.41
C LYS A 24 1.31 -0.98 3.56
N ARG A 25 0.75 -1.45 4.68
CA ARG A 25 1.54 -1.87 5.86
C ARG A 25 2.46 -3.04 5.52
N ALA A 26 1.95 -4.03 4.78
CA ALA A 26 2.74 -5.16 4.31
C ALA A 26 3.86 -4.72 3.34
N GLY A 27 3.57 -3.81 2.41
CA GLY A 27 4.54 -3.30 1.44
C GLY A 27 5.65 -2.48 2.10
N TYR A 28 5.32 -1.62 3.06
CA TYR A 28 6.34 -0.90 3.84
C TYR A 28 7.17 -1.84 4.73
N GLY A 29 6.56 -2.89 5.27
CA GLY A 29 7.29 -3.94 5.99
C GLY A 29 8.32 -4.66 5.11
N ALA A 30 7.95 -4.96 3.86
CA ALA A 30 8.86 -5.58 2.90
C ALA A 30 10.02 -4.64 2.48
N ILE A 31 9.77 -3.33 2.36
CA ILE A 31 10.84 -2.33 2.16
C ILE A 31 11.78 -2.29 3.36
N LEU A 32 11.25 -2.23 4.58
CA LEU A 32 12.07 -2.20 5.80
C LEU A 32 12.94 -3.46 5.89
N LEU A 33 12.39 -4.63 5.58
CA LEU A 33 13.12 -5.90 5.52
C LEU A 33 14.26 -5.85 4.49
N ALA A 34 14.00 -5.30 3.30
CA ALA A 34 15.01 -5.12 2.27
C ALA A 34 16.15 -4.20 2.72
N PHE A 35 15.83 -3.11 3.43
CA PHE A 35 16.82 -2.21 4.02
C PHE A 35 17.68 -2.91 5.07
N VAL A 36 17.09 -3.72 5.94
CA VAL A 36 17.83 -4.49 6.96
C VAL A 36 18.74 -5.52 6.29
N ALA A 37 18.24 -6.25 5.29
CA ALA A 37 19.04 -7.22 4.53
C ALA A 37 20.21 -6.55 3.79
N PHE A 38 19.98 -5.37 3.22
CA PHE A 38 21.02 -4.56 2.60
C PHE A 38 22.08 -4.11 3.62
N ALA A 39 21.67 -3.64 4.79
CA ALA A 39 22.59 -3.23 5.86
C ALA A 39 23.45 -4.42 6.36
N ILE A 40 22.87 -5.61 6.49
CA ILE A 40 23.63 -6.83 6.83
C ILE A 40 24.62 -7.17 5.71
N GLY A 41 24.18 -7.14 4.45
CA GLY A 41 25.05 -7.36 3.29
C GLY A 41 26.22 -6.38 3.22
N LEU A 42 25.99 -5.11 3.58
CA LEU A 42 27.01 -4.08 3.67
C LEU A 42 28.02 -4.36 4.80
N ALA A 43 27.56 -4.88 5.94
CA ALA A 43 28.40 -5.19 7.09
C ALA A 43 29.21 -6.49 6.95
N THR A 44 28.71 -7.48 6.20
CA THR A 44 29.36 -8.79 6.05
C THR A 44 30.06 -8.96 4.70
N SER A 45 29.31 -8.85 3.60
CA SER A 45 29.68 -8.98 2.18
C SER A 45 28.42 -9.37 1.40
N PHE A 46 28.27 -8.83 0.19
CA PHE A 46 27.15 -9.15 -0.70
C PHE A 46 27.36 -10.52 -1.37
N SER A 47 26.97 -11.59 -0.69
CA SER A 47 26.88 -12.93 -1.30
C SER A 47 25.66 -13.01 -2.24
N GLY A 48 25.69 -13.96 -3.19
CA GLY A 48 24.58 -14.16 -4.13
C GLY A 48 23.23 -14.41 -3.45
N VAL A 49 23.22 -15.01 -2.26
CA VAL A 49 22.01 -15.22 -1.45
C VAL A 49 21.47 -13.89 -0.92
N VAL A 50 22.33 -13.01 -0.39
CA VAL A 50 21.93 -11.69 0.12
C VAL A 50 21.37 -10.82 -0.99
N THR A 51 22.04 -10.80 -2.15
CA THR A 51 21.57 -10.06 -3.33
C THR A 51 20.21 -10.60 -3.83
N GLY A 52 20.02 -11.92 -3.82
CA GLY A 52 18.75 -12.55 -4.17
C GLY A 52 17.60 -12.14 -3.23
N VAL A 53 17.84 -12.18 -1.92
CA VAL A 53 16.85 -11.77 -0.90
C VAL A 53 16.45 -10.30 -1.07
N ILE A 54 17.42 -9.41 -1.29
CA ILE A 54 17.16 -7.98 -1.51
C ILE A 54 16.32 -7.80 -2.78
N THR A 55 16.70 -8.47 -3.88
CA THR A 55 16.01 -8.33 -5.18
C THR A 55 14.56 -8.79 -5.10
N VAL A 56 14.31 -9.98 -4.51
CA VAL A 56 12.94 -10.52 -4.35
C VAL A 56 12.11 -9.64 -3.42
N SER A 57 12.70 -9.16 -2.31
CA SER A 57 12.00 -8.28 -1.37
C SER A 57 11.61 -6.94 -2.02
N LEU A 58 12.50 -6.37 -2.86
CA LEU A 58 12.24 -5.14 -3.59
C LEU A 58 11.15 -5.33 -4.66
N ALA A 59 11.24 -6.42 -5.43
CA ALA A 59 10.24 -6.75 -6.44
C ALA A 59 8.85 -7.00 -5.82
N ALA A 60 8.79 -7.76 -4.73
CA ALA A 60 7.55 -7.99 -3.98
C ALA A 60 6.97 -6.69 -3.41
N SER A 61 7.83 -5.81 -2.87
CA SER A 61 7.41 -4.49 -2.37
C SER A 61 6.79 -3.63 -3.47
N ALA A 62 7.43 -3.56 -4.65
CA ALA A 62 6.91 -2.82 -5.79
C ALA A 62 5.55 -3.37 -6.25
N ALA A 63 5.44 -4.69 -6.39
CA ALA A 63 4.21 -5.35 -6.79
C ALA A 63 3.06 -5.14 -5.79
N LEU A 64 3.35 -5.01 -4.49
CA LEU A 64 2.34 -4.82 -3.46
C LEU A 64 1.96 -3.34 -3.26
N LEU A 65 2.93 -2.42 -3.36
CA LEU A 65 2.72 -1.00 -3.11
C LEU A 65 1.98 -0.30 -4.24
N ILE A 66 2.29 -0.58 -5.50
CA ILE A 66 1.64 0.06 -6.66
C ILE A 66 0.10 -0.09 -6.59
N PRO A 67 -0.46 -1.31 -6.50
CA PRO A 67 -1.92 -1.47 -6.41
C PRO A 67 -2.48 -0.88 -5.11
N ALA A 68 -1.79 -1.03 -3.98
CA ALA A 68 -2.25 -0.50 -2.69
C ALA A 68 -2.33 1.03 -2.68
N VAL A 69 -1.41 1.71 -3.36
CA VAL A 69 -1.42 3.17 -3.52
C VAL A 69 -2.58 3.59 -4.42
N ILE A 70 -2.77 2.95 -5.57
CA ILE A 70 -3.88 3.24 -6.51
C ILE A 70 -5.24 3.10 -5.83
N PHE A 71 -5.51 1.96 -5.18
CA PHE A 71 -6.78 1.75 -4.48
C PHE A 71 -6.98 2.75 -3.33
N GLY A 72 -5.91 3.10 -2.61
CA GLY A 72 -5.98 4.10 -1.55
C GLY A 72 -6.30 5.51 -2.06
N TYR A 73 -5.77 5.90 -3.22
CA TYR A 73 -6.12 7.18 -3.85
C TYR A 73 -7.56 7.19 -4.38
N GLY A 74 -8.01 6.09 -4.99
CA GLY A 74 -9.40 5.98 -5.47
C GLY A 74 -10.45 6.14 -4.36
N VAL A 75 -10.21 5.55 -3.19
CA VAL A 75 -11.11 5.72 -2.03
C VAL A 75 -11.09 7.16 -1.51
N LYS A 76 -9.91 7.78 -1.37
CA LYS A 76 -9.81 9.18 -0.92
C LYS A 76 -10.49 10.15 -1.89
N ALA A 77 -10.35 9.93 -3.20
CA ALA A 77 -11.02 10.74 -4.21
C ALA A 77 -12.54 10.61 -4.10
N ALA A 78 -13.04 9.38 -3.89
CA ALA A 78 -14.47 9.13 -3.68
C ALA A 78 -15.00 9.77 -2.39
N GLU A 79 -14.23 9.77 -1.30
CA GLU A 79 -14.57 10.46 -0.04
C GLU A 79 -14.56 11.98 -0.19
N GLN A 80 -13.67 12.56 -1.01
CA GLN A 80 -13.64 14.00 -1.29
C GLN A 80 -14.84 14.45 -2.14
N GLU A 81 -15.19 13.68 -3.18
CA GLU A 81 -16.40 13.92 -3.97
C GLU A 81 -17.66 13.89 -3.09
N GLU A 82 -17.75 12.92 -2.19
CA GLU A 82 -18.90 12.73 -1.30
C GLU A 82 -19.01 13.82 -0.21
N ARG A 83 -17.87 14.42 0.18
CA ARG A 83 -17.83 15.59 1.08
C ARG A 83 -18.18 16.91 0.39
N GLY A 84 -18.28 16.94 -0.94
CA GLY A 84 -18.55 18.17 -1.70
C GLY A 84 -17.44 19.21 -1.58
N GLU A 85 -16.21 18.79 -1.25
CA GLU A 85 -15.08 19.69 -1.18
C GLU A 85 -14.72 20.18 -2.60
N PRO A 86 -14.57 21.50 -2.83
CA PRO A 86 -14.25 22.01 -4.16
C PRO A 86 -12.87 21.51 -4.60
N PHE A 87 -12.80 20.99 -5.83
CA PHE A 87 -11.57 20.51 -6.46
C PHE A 87 -10.56 21.68 -6.52
N ARG A 88 -9.63 21.73 -5.56
CA ARG A 88 -8.60 22.77 -5.53
C ARG A 88 -7.39 22.27 -6.31
N TYR A 89 -7.17 22.89 -7.46
CA TYR A 89 -6.00 22.74 -8.34
C TYR A 89 -4.71 23.21 -7.66
#